data_AF-A0A1C3L2B9-F1
#
_entry.id   AF-A0A1C3L2B9-F1
#
_cell.length_a   1.000
_cell.length_b   1.000
_cell.length_c   1.000
_cell.angle_alpha   90.00
_cell.angle_beta   90.00
_cell.angle_gamma   90.00
#
_symmetry.space_group_name_H-M   'P 1'
#
loop_
_entity.id
_entity.type
_entity.pdbx_description
1 polymer ?
#
loop_
_entity_poly.entity_id
_entity_poly.type
_entity_poly.pdbx_seq_one_letter_code
_entity_poly.pdbx_strand_id
1 'polypeptide(L)'
;MNGNFLSLGKKKQNVENLNKINSIINHMKFIDDNLKRLFKSEQVLNDHDSFLLFRGKVSKRIVHYSKLILQYKNKILSSEKLEDDIEEDVKRQYEYHLKNLDNHKRELSIWWHKNKKDYHRLCMSNFLNAKKSNGNVLVSESNETHMTDVNLKDTKKMMIDEINRMKNVRSELLESSQKLRKQDEIFNIFESKLKSSAQLILSLKQKAQNDTRYVWYSFFFFLSVCFYIILRRLGFIRAAITLLFSTLFYLLKLSFGVFHFFNKGNTDKDINTDDAISKSLVKVSYNSEL
;
A
#
# COMPACT_ATOMS: atom_id res chain seq x y z
N MET A 1 -10.26 25.58 -14.81
CA MET A 1 -10.29 25.61 -13.32
C MET A 1 -9.69 24.39 -12.62
N ASN A 2 -9.40 23.25 -13.29
CA ASN A 2 -8.88 22.03 -12.63
C ASN A 2 -7.38 22.02 -12.24
N GLY A 3 -6.55 22.92 -12.78
CA GLY A 3 -5.11 22.93 -12.50
C GLY A 3 -4.74 23.35 -11.06
N ASN A 4 -5.51 24.27 -10.48
CA ASN A 4 -5.23 24.82 -9.14
C ASN A 4 -5.63 23.87 -8.01
N PHE A 5 -6.63 23.00 -8.23
CA PHE A 5 -7.07 22.05 -7.19
C PHE A 5 -6.06 20.89 -7.04
N LEU A 6 -5.46 20.45 -8.15
CA LEU A 6 -4.43 19.40 -8.16
C LEU A 6 -3.11 19.86 -7.53
N SER A 7 -2.74 21.14 -7.72
CA SER A 7 -1.54 21.71 -7.10
C SER A 7 -1.73 21.95 -5.60
N LEU A 8 -2.92 22.38 -5.15
CA LEU A 8 -3.26 22.52 -3.74
C LEU A 8 -3.22 21.18 -3.00
N GLY A 9 -3.77 20.12 -3.62
CA GLY A 9 -3.76 18.76 -3.07
C GLY A 9 -2.34 18.22 -2.86
N LYS A 10 -1.46 18.38 -3.86
CA LYS A 10 -0.05 18.00 -3.76
C LYS A 10 0.71 18.79 -2.69
N LYS A 11 0.44 20.10 -2.57
CA LYS A 11 1.08 20.96 -1.57
C LYS A 11 0.67 20.56 -0.14
N LYS A 12 -0.62 20.24 0.08
CA LYS A 12 -1.13 19.76 1.37
C LYS A 12 -0.54 18.41 1.77
N GLN A 13 -0.40 17.49 0.82
CA GLN A 13 0.18 16.17 1.06
C GLN A 13 1.68 16.24 1.38
N ASN A 14 2.43 17.12 0.72
CA ASN A 14 3.85 17.37 1.03
C ASN A 14 4.04 17.96 2.45
N VAL A 15 3.21 18.92 2.86
CA VAL A 15 3.27 19.49 4.21
C VAL A 15 2.98 18.43 5.28
N GLU A 16 2.01 17.55 5.04
CA GLU A 16 1.69 16.47 5.98
C GLU A 16 2.83 15.44 6.09
N ASN A 17 3.48 15.11 4.97
CA ASN A 17 4.64 14.24 4.95
C ASN A 17 5.84 14.86 5.69
N LEU A 18 6.09 16.16 5.51
CA LEU A 18 7.16 16.89 6.20
C LEU A 18 6.92 16.93 7.72
N ASN A 19 5.68 17.17 8.16
CA ASN A 19 5.33 17.12 9.58
C ASN A 19 5.56 15.73 10.19
N LYS A 20 5.24 14.66 9.45
CA LYS A 20 5.50 13.27 9.87
C LYS A 20 7.00 12.96 9.93
N ILE A 21 7.80 13.50 9.01
CA ILE A 21 9.26 13.40 8.99
C ILE A 21 9.84 14.10 10.23
N ASN A 22 9.44 15.35 10.48
CA ASN A 22 9.87 16.13 11.64
C ASN A 22 9.50 15.48 12.98
N SER A 23 8.30 14.88 13.08
CA SER A 23 7.89 14.11 14.24
C SER A 23 8.85 12.94 14.54
N ILE A 24 9.28 12.21 13.51
CA ILE A 24 10.23 11.12 13.66
C ILE A 24 11.62 11.65 14.05
N ILE A 25 12.08 12.76 13.46
CA ILE A 25 13.35 13.39 13.84
C ILE A 25 13.36 13.78 15.31
N ASN A 26 12.29 14.41 15.80
CA ASN A 26 12.20 14.79 17.21
C ASN A 26 12.23 13.56 18.13
N HIS A 27 11.56 12.48 17.73
CA HIS A 27 11.60 11.23 18.48
C HIS A 27 13.01 10.60 18.46
N MET A 28 13.70 10.64 17.33
CA MET A 28 15.09 10.19 17.20
C MET A 28 16.03 10.99 18.10
N LYS A 29 15.92 12.33 18.12
CA LYS A 29 16.68 13.21 19.02
C LYS A 29 16.41 12.89 20.49
N PHE A 30 15.16 12.69 20.87
CA PHE A 30 14.79 12.32 22.23
C PHE A 30 15.48 11.01 22.66
N ILE A 31 15.49 9.98 21.80
CA ILE A 31 16.15 8.71 22.13
C ILE A 31 17.67 8.88 22.19
N ASP A 32 18.26 9.66 21.28
CA ASP A 32 19.70 9.94 21.28
C ASP A 32 20.15 10.61 22.59
N ASP A 33 19.45 11.66 23.02
CA ASP A 33 19.73 12.34 24.28
C ASP A 33 19.51 11.43 25.48
N ASN A 34 18.48 10.60 25.41
CA ASN A 34 18.18 9.66 26.46
C ASN A 34 19.28 8.57 26.60
N LEU A 35 19.82 8.05 25.49
CA LEU A 35 20.94 7.13 25.48
C LEU A 35 22.20 7.80 26.04
N LYS A 36 22.51 9.03 25.61
CA LYS A 36 23.63 9.82 26.17
C LYS A 36 23.50 9.98 27.68
N ARG A 37 22.30 10.28 28.19
CA ARG A 37 22.04 10.39 29.64
C ARG A 37 22.24 9.05 30.36
N LEU A 38 21.80 7.94 29.79
CA LEU A 38 21.98 6.62 30.38
C LEU A 38 23.45 6.22 30.54
N PHE A 39 24.29 6.53 29.54
CA PHE A 39 25.72 6.26 29.64
C PHE A 39 26.45 7.22 30.58
N LYS A 40 25.96 8.47 30.73
CA LYS A 40 26.51 9.45 31.67
C LYS A 40 26.08 9.23 33.12
N SER A 41 24.90 8.64 33.35
CA SER A 41 24.46 8.31 34.70
C SER A 41 25.36 7.21 35.24
N GLU A 42 26.17 7.55 36.25
CA GLU A 42 26.99 6.60 36.98
C GLU A 42 26.06 5.67 37.77
N GLN A 43 25.67 4.55 37.15
CA GLN A 43 24.90 3.53 37.82
C GLN A 43 25.83 2.67 38.65
N VAL A 44 25.62 2.69 39.96
CA VAL A 44 26.26 1.75 40.88
C VAL A 44 25.61 0.38 40.66
N LEU A 45 26.34 -0.52 39.99
CA LEU A 45 25.88 -1.85 39.64
C LEU A 45 26.47 -2.86 40.63
N ASN A 46 25.72 -3.13 41.71
CA ASN A 46 26.18 -3.99 42.79
C ASN A 46 25.70 -5.44 42.68
N ASP A 47 24.71 -5.70 41.81
CA ASP A 47 24.10 -7.01 41.68
C ASP A 47 24.12 -7.51 40.23
N HIS A 48 24.17 -8.82 40.07
CA HIS A 48 24.13 -9.53 38.78
C HIS A 48 22.97 -9.06 37.91
N ASP A 49 21.76 -8.98 38.48
CA ASP A 49 20.56 -8.63 37.72
C ASP A 49 20.58 -7.16 37.31
N SER A 50 21.20 -6.30 38.12
CA SER A 50 21.38 -4.88 37.79
C SER A 50 22.20 -4.69 36.50
N PHE A 51 23.27 -5.47 36.28
CA PHE A 51 24.05 -5.43 35.05
C PHE A 51 23.23 -5.85 33.83
N LEU A 52 22.46 -6.93 33.95
CA LEU A 52 21.60 -7.42 32.86
C LEU A 52 20.47 -6.44 32.55
N LEU A 53 19.86 -5.84 33.58
CA LEU A 53 18.81 -4.84 33.43
C LEU A 53 19.32 -3.59 32.71
N PHE A 54 20.48 -3.06 33.10
CA PHE A 54 21.07 -1.91 32.41
C PHE A 54 21.39 -2.25 30.96
N ARG A 55 22.14 -3.34 30.71
CA ARG A 55 22.50 -3.78 29.36
C ARG A 55 21.26 -3.99 28.48
N GLY A 56 20.24 -4.65 29.03
CA GLY A 56 18.98 -4.90 28.36
C GLY A 56 18.21 -3.62 28.05
N LYS A 57 18.16 -2.67 28.99
CA LYS A 57 17.52 -1.36 28.82
C LYS A 57 18.18 -0.54 27.72
N VAL A 58 19.51 -0.45 27.73
CA VAL A 58 20.28 0.26 26.69
C VAL A 58 20.12 -0.43 25.34
N SER A 59 20.28 -1.76 25.28
CA SER A 59 20.14 -2.53 24.04
C SER A 59 18.75 -2.37 23.41
N LYS A 60 17.67 -2.47 24.21
CA LYS A 60 16.29 -2.24 23.74
C LYS A 60 16.12 -0.83 23.14
N ARG A 61 16.72 0.19 23.77
CA ARG A 61 16.66 1.58 23.28
C ARG A 61 17.45 1.77 21.99
N ILE A 62 18.63 1.17 21.84
CA ILE A 62 19.40 1.17 20.59
C ILE A 62 18.62 0.49 19.46
N VAL A 63 17.98 -0.65 19.73
CA VAL A 63 17.13 -1.33 18.75
C VAL A 63 15.94 -0.47 18.36
N HIS A 64 15.28 0.18 19.32
CA HIS A 64 14.18 1.09 19.03
C HIS A 64 14.64 2.28 18.17
N TYR A 65 15.80 2.87 18.48
CA TYR A 65 16.39 3.95 17.71
C TYR A 65 16.67 3.52 16.26
N SER A 66 17.25 2.34 16.07
CA SER A 66 17.51 1.78 14.74
C SER A 66 16.22 1.59 13.93
N LYS A 67 15.13 1.16 14.57
CA LYS A 67 13.82 1.03 13.91
C LYS A 67 13.27 2.38 13.45
N LEU A 68 13.41 3.44 14.27
CA LEU A 68 12.98 4.79 13.88
C LEU A 68 13.79 5.33 12.71
N ILE A 69 15.11 5.10 12.69
CA ILE A 69 15.98 5.50 11.56
C ILE A 69 15.54 4.80 10.27
N LEU A 70 15.15 3.52 10.34
CA LEU A 70 14.63 2.79 9.17
C LEU A 70 13.28 3.35 8.71
N GLN A 71 12.37 3.66 9.64
CA GLN A 71 11.09 4.30 9.33
C GLN A 71 11.29 5.66 8.67
N TYR A 72 12.25 6.44 9.17
CA TYR A 72 12.63 7.73 8.59
C TYR A 72 13.12 7.57 7.14
N LYS A 73 14.06 6.64 6.89
CA LYS A 73 14.56 6.32 5.54
C LYS A 73 13.42 5.95 4.58
N ASN A 74 12.51 5.08 5.00
CA ASN A 74 11.40 4.64 4.15
C ASN A 74 10.44 5.79 3.81
N LYS A 75 10.22 6.72 4.74
CA LYS A 75 9.38 7.90 4.49
C LYS A 75 10.06 8.92 3.58
N ILE A 76 11.37 9.09 3.67
CA ILE A 76 12.14 9.92 2.74
C ILE A 76 12.00 9.37 1.32
N LEU A 77 12.24 8.06 1.13
CA LEU A 77 12.11 7.39 -0.16
C LEU A 77 10.69 7.47 -0.75
N SER A 78 9.67 7.57 0.11
CA SER A 78 8.26 7.69 -0.31
C SER A 78 7.85 9.13 -0.64
N SER A 79 8.69 10.13 -0.34
CA SER A 79 8.41 11.54 -0.54
C SER A 79 9.02 12.00 -1.86
N GLU A 80 8.37 11.67 -2.98
CA GLU A 80 8.92 11.77 -4.34
C GLU A 80 9.15 13.22 -4.86
N LYS A 81 8.92 14.27 -4.05
CA LYS A 81 9.11 15.69 -4.43
C LYS A 81 9.40 16.59 -3.22
N LEU A 82 10.61 16.56 -2.69
CA LEU A 82 11.11 17.65 -1.84
C LEU A 82 11.87 18.68 -2.70
N GLU A 83 11.86 19.93 -2.26
CA GLU A 83 12.77 20.95 -2.80
C GLU A 83 14.21 20.57 -2.46
N ASP A 84 15.15 20.81 -3.37
CA ASP A 84 16.54 20.33 -3.28
C ASP A 84 17.22 20.67 -1.94
N ASP A 85 16.98 21.86 -1.41
CA ASP A 85 17.52 22.33 -0.11
C ASP A 85 17.00 21.50 1.08
N ILE A 86 15.73 21.08 1.03
CA ILE A 86 15.09 20.31 2.10
C ILE A 86 15.55 18.85 2.02
N GLU A 87 15.75 18.32 0.81
CA GLU A 87 16.30 16.97 0.61
C GLU A 87 17.71 16.86 1.21
N GLU A 88 18.56 17.87 1.02
CA GLU A 88 19.91 17.89 1.57
C GLU A 88 19.92 17.94 3.11
N ASP A 89 19.09 18.79 3.75
CA ASP A 89 18.98 18.80 5.22
C ASP A 89 18.46 17.47 5.77
N VAL A 90 17.41 16.91 5.16
CA VAL A 90 16.83 15.62 5.55
C VAL A 90 17.86 14.49 5.48
N LYS A 91 18.70 14.48 4.43
CA LYS A 91 19.80 13.53 4.27
C LYS A 91 20.90 13.74 5.31
N ARG A 92 21.26 14.99 5.60
CA ARG A 92 22.24 15.33 6.64
C ARG A 92 21.78 14.86 8.03
N GLN A 93 20.51 15.06 8.36
CA GLN A 93 19.92 14.56 9.60
C GLN A 93 19.94 13.02 9.66
N TYR A 94 19.63 12.35 8.55
CA TYR A 94 19.71 10.89 8.47
C TYR A 94 21.13 10.38 8.79
N GLU A 95 22.13 10.93 8.12
CA GLU A 95 23.54 10.53 8.30
C GLU A 95 24.04 10.81 9.72
N TYR A 96 23.64 11.95 10.30
CA TYR A 96 23.93 12.30 11.70
C TYR A 96 23.39 11.23 12.67
N HIS A 97 22.11 10.87 12.55
CA HIS A 97 21.47 9.89 13.43
C HIS A 97 22.03 8.47 13.20
N LEU A 98 22.38 8.11 11.97
CA LEU A 98 23.03 6.84 11.65
C LEU A 98 24.40 6.71 12.34
N LYS A 99 25.21 7.77 12.28
CA LYS A 99 26.51 7.83 12.96
C LYS A 99 26.35 7.71 14.48
N ASN A 100 25.37 8.41 15.06
CA ASN A 100 25.10 8.31 16.50
C ASN A 100 24.63 6.92 16.91
N LEU A 101 23.82 6.24 16.11
CA LEU A 101 23.41 4.86 16.37
C LEU A 101 24.63 3.92 16.50
N ASP A 102 25.58 4.02 15.58
CA ASP A 102 26.78 3.19 15.61
C ASP A 102 27.71 3.58 16.77
N ASN A 103 27.79 4.86 17.12
CA ASN A 103 28.46 5.30 18.34
C ASN A 103 27.86 4.66 19.59
N HIS A 104 26.52 4.64 19.74
CA HIS A 104 25.85 4.01 20.88
C HIS A 104 26.06 2.50 20.96
N LYS A 105 26.06 1.80 19.81
CA LYS A 105 26.42 0.37 19.76
C LYS A 105 27.85 0.14 20.25
N ARG A 106 28.78 1.00 19.83
CA ARG A 106 30.18 0.94 20.25
C ARG A 106 30.33 1.26 21.74
N GLU A 107 29.65 2.29 22.25
CA GLU A 107 29.64 2.64 23.67
C GLU A 107 29.11 1.49 24.53
N LEU A 108 28.02 0.83 24.12
CA LEU A 108 27.51 -0.36 24.82
C LEU A 108 28.54 -1.51 24.82
N SER A 109 29.24 -1.70 23.71
CA SER A 109 30.29 -2.73 23.60
C SER A 109 31.47 -2.43 24.53
N ILE A 110 31.98 -1.20 24.51
CA ILE A 110 33.07 -0.74 25.39
C ILE A 110 32.64 -0.87 26.86
N TRP A 111 31.43 -0.42 27.18
CA TRP A 111 30.86 -0.52 28.51
C TRP A 111 30.80 -1.98 28.97
N TRP A 112 30.33 -2.90 28.11
CA TRP A 112 30.29 -4.33 28.44
C TRP A 112 31.69 -4.89 28.67
N HIS A 113 32.65 -4.56 27.82
CA HIS A 113 34.03 -5.03 27.97
C HIS A 113 34.69 -4.54 29.26
N LYS A 114 34.39 -3.32 29.72
CA LYS A 114 34.87 -2.79 31.00
C LYS A 114 34.26 -3.52 32.19
N ASN A 115 32.96 -3.83 32.13
CA ASN A 115 32.19 -4.35 33.25
C ASN A 115 32.07 -5.89 33.30
N LYS A 116 32.44 -6.61 32.23
CA LYS A 116 32.28 -8.07 32.14
C LYS A 116 32.96 -8.83 33.28
N LYS A 117 34.10 -8.35 33.76
CA LYS A 117 34.88 -9.02 34.81
C LYS A 117 34.13 -9.01 36.13
N ASP A 118 33.57 -7.86 36.49
CA ASP A 118 32.79 -7.68 37.72
C ASP A 118 31.49 -8.47 37.65
N TYR A 119 30.83 -8.46 36.49
CA TYR A 119 29.68 -9.32 36.22
C TYR A 119 29.99 -10.81 36.46
N HIS A 120 31.06 -11.34 35.85
CA HIS A 120 31.43 -12.76 36.03
C HIS A 120 31.83 -13.10 37.46
N ARG A 121 32.47 -12.16 38.18
CA ARG A 121 32.78 -12.31 39.61
C ARG A 121 31.50 -12.48 40.43
N LEU A 122 30.48 -11.67 40.18
CA LEU A 122 29.18 -11.77 40.84
C LEU A 122 28.47 -13.09 40.49
N CYS A 123 28.48 -13.52 39.21
CA CYS A 123 27.93 -14.82 38.81
C CYS A 123 28.57 -15.97 39.60
N MET A 124 29.91 -15.97 39.70
CA MET A 124 30.64 -17.01 40.40
C MET A 124 30.33 -17.00 41.91
N SER A 125 30.27 -15.83 42.52
CA SER A 125 29.87 -15.66 43.92
C SER A 125 28.48 -16.24 44.19
N ASN A 126 27.50 -15.89 43.35
CA ASN A 126 26.12 -16.38 43.49
C ASN A 126 26.03 -17.89 43.31
N PHE A 127 26.76 -18.45 42.34
CA PHE A 127 26.82 -19.89 42.11
C PHE A 127 27.41 -20.65 43.31
N LEU A 128 28.53 -20.17 43.87
CA LEU A 128 29.16 -20.78 45.03
C LEU A 128 28.27 -20.71 46.28
N ASN A 129 27.59 -19.59 46.48
CA ASN A 129 26.64 -19.42 47.59
C ASN A 129 25.44 -20.36 47.46
N ALA A 130 24.88 -20.52 46.26
CA ALA A 130 23.81 -21.48 45.99
C ALA A 130 24.26 -22.94 46.27
N LYS A 131 25.48 -23.32 45.88
CA LYS A 131 26.03 -24.65 46.14
C LYS A 131 26.23 -24.90 47.65
N LYS A 132 26.73 -23.90 48.39
CA LYS A 132 26.90 -23.98 49.85
C LYS A 132 25.56 -24.14 50.58
N SER A 133 24.50 -23.49 50.09
CA SER A 133 23.15 -23.66 50.62
C SER A 133 22.61 -25.09 50.40
N ASN A 134 22.85 -25.68 49.22
CA ASN A 134 22.37 -27.03 48.90
C ASN A 134 23.17 -28.16 49.56
N GLY A 135 24.47 -27.96 49.83
CA GLY A 135 25.33 -28.97 50.48
C GLY A 135 24.95 -29.29 51.92
N ASN A 136 24.25 -28.37 52.61
CA ASN A 136 23.84 -28.55 54.00
C ASN A 136 22.53 -29.35 54.17
N VAL A 137 21.89 -29.79 53.08
CA VAL A 137 20.59 -30.49 53.10
C VAL A 137 20.73 -32.02 52.93
N LEU A 138 21.93 -32.55 52.66
CA LEU A 138 22.13 -33.93 52.18
C LEU A 138 22.83 -34.89 53.16
N VAL A 139 22.95 -34.56 54.46
CA VAL A 139 23.75 -35.36 55.43
C VAL A 139 22.94 -36.42 56.19
N SER A 140 21.64 -36.58 55.95
CA SER A 140 20.80 -37.50 56.74
C SER A 140 19.95 -38.41 55.87
N GLU A 141 20.53 -39.47 55.31
CA GLU A 141 19.88 -40.77 55.08
C GLU A 141 20.79 -41.66 54.23
N SER A 142 21.38 -42.68 54.84
CA SER A 142 22.17 -43.69 54.14
C SER A 142 21.79 -45.08 54.64
N ASN A 143 21.34 -45.93 53.70
CA ASN A 143 21.89 -47.27 53.41
C ASN A 143 20.89 -48.37 53.00
N GLU A 144 19.57 -48.14 52.99
CA GLU A 144 18.60 -49.11 52.40
C GLU A 144 18.09 -48.72 51.00
N THR A 145 18.26 -47.46 50.59
CA THR A 145 17.73 -46.90 49.35
C THR A 145 18.58 -47.20 48.11
N HIS A 146 19.74 -47.85 48.23
CA HIS A 146 20.73 -47.89 47.14
C HIS A 146 20.29 -48.68 45.89
N MET A 147 19.39 -49.66 46.00
CA MET A 147 18.95 -50.44 44.83
C MET A 147 17.70 -49.84 44.15
N THR A 148 16.77 -49.29 44.93
CA THR A 148 15.60 -48.54 44.42
C THR A 148 16.00 -47.18 43.87
N ASP A 149 17.00 -46.51 44.47
CA ASP A 149 17.56 -45.25 43.99
C ASP A 149 18.37 -45.43 42.71
N VAL A 150 19.03 -46.58 42.49
CA VAL A 150 19.69 -46.89 41.20
C VAL A 150 18.66 -47.03 40.07
N ASN A 151 17.55 -47.74 40.30
CA ASN A 151 16.47 -47.86 39.30
C ASN A 151 15.75 -46.53 39.04
N LEU A 152 15.54 -45.72 40.08
CA LEU A 152 14.99 -44.37 39.95
C LEU A 152 15.95 -43.42 39.24
N LYS A 153 17.26 -43.55 39.48
CA LYS A 153 18.31 -42.76 38.84
C LYS A 153 18.46 -43.11 37.36
N ASP A 154 18.35 -44.38 36.99
CA ASP A 154 18.32 -44.83 35.60
C ASP A 154 17.04 -44.37 34.89
N THR A 155 15.89 -44.47 35.54
CA THR A 155 14.62 -43.92 35.01
C THR A 155 14.69 -42.40 34.83
N LYS A 156 15.27 -41.69 35.80
CA LYS A 156 15.49 -40.23 35.73
C LYS A 156 16.45 -39.88 34.61
N LYS A 157 17.52 -40.65 34.41
CA LYS A 157 18.48 -40.45 33.32
C LYS A 157 17.82 -40.69 31.97
N MET A 158 17.05 -41.76 31.83
CA MET A 158 16.26 -42.05 30.63
C MET A 158 15.25 -40.94 30.33
N MET A 159 14.58 -40.42 31.36
CA MET A 159 13.64 -39.29 31.22
C MET A 159 14.35 -38.00 30.82
N ILE A 160 15.53 -37.72 31.36
CA ILE A 160 16.35 -36.56 30.97
C ILE A 160 16.81 -36.67 29.52
N ASP A 161 17.25 -37.86 29.10
CA ASP A 161 17.67 -38.12 27.73
C ASP A 161 16.49 -37.98 26.75
N GLU A 162 15.30 -38.46 27.10
CA GLU A 162 14.09 -38.28 26.29
C GLU A 162 13.64 -36.82 26.24
N ILE A 163 13.73 -36.07 27.35
CA ILE A 163 13.45 -34.62 27.37
C ILE A 163 14.45 -33.88 26.47
N ASN A 164 15.73 -34.26 26.48
CA ASN A 164 16.73 -33.65 25.61
C ASN A 164 16.47 -33.98 24.14
N ARG A 165 16.05 -35.22 23.84
CA ARG A 165 15.61 -35.63 22.50
C ARG A 165 14.41 -34.81 22.04
N MET A 166 13.38 -34.67 22.89
CA MET A 166 12.20 -33.85 22.60
C MET A 166 12.54 -32.37 22.41
N LYS A 167 13.48 -31.82 23.20
CA LYS A 167 13.96 -30.44 23.03
C LYS A 167 14.66 -30.26 21.69
N ASN A 168 15.50 -31.22 21.29
CA ASN A 168 16.18 -31.18 19.99
C ASN A 168 15.20 -31.27 18.81
N VAL A 169 14.24 -32.19 18.88
CA VAL A 169 13.16 -32.31 17.89
C VAL A 169 12.33 -31.02 17.82
N ARG A 170 12.04 -30.39 18.97
CA ARG A 170 11.31 -29.11 19.00
C ARG A 170 12.13 -27.97 18.39
N SER A 171 13.45 -27.91 18.62
CA SER A 171 14.30 -26.91 17.96
C SER A 171 14.36 -27.13 16.46
N GLU A 172 14.47 -28.38 16.00
CA GLU A 172 14.44 -28.71 14.57
C GLU A 172 13.10 -28.35 13.92
N LEU A 173 11.97 -28.61 14.59
CA LEU A 173 10.64 -28.20 14.13
C LEU A 173 10.47 -26.68 14.09
N LEU A 174 10.97 -25.96 15.10
CA LEU A 174 10.95 -24.49 15.11
C LEU A 174 11.82 -23.91 14.01
N GLU A 175 12.99 -24.48 13.75
CA GLU A 175 13.86 -24.08 12.64
C GLU A 175 13.20 -24.35 11.29
N SER A 176 12.57 -25.51 11.11
CA SER A 176 11.78 -25.85 9.91
C SER A 176 10.61 -24.87 9.70
N SER A 177 9.87 -24.55 10.76
CA SER A 177 8.80 -23.55 10.72
C SER A 177 9.31 -22.14 10.35
N GLN A 178 10.49 -21.75 10.85
CA GLN A 178 11.12 -20.50 10.45
C GLN A 178 11.59 -20.52 8.99
N LYS A 179 12.09 -21.65 8.49
CA LYS A 179 12.44 -21.82 7.07
C LYS A 179 11.20 -21.70 6.18
N LEU A 180 10.08 -22.30 6.58
CA LEU A 180 8.79 -22.18 5.88
C LEU A 180 8.28 -20.72 5.86
N ARG A 181 8.31 -20.02 7.00
CA ARG A 181 7.93 -18.60 7.05
C ARG A 181 8.80 -17.72 6.14
N LYS A 182 10.10 -18.00 6.06
CA LYS A 182 11.01 -17.30 5.14
C LYS A 182 10.66 -17.61 3.68
N GLN A 183 10.30 -18.85 3.36
CA GLN A 183 9.84 -19.21 2.01
C GLN A 183 8.54 -18.48 1.66
N ASP A 184 7.55 -18.43 2.55
CA ASP A 184 6.31 -17.69 2.32
C ASP A 184 6.54 -16.18 2.13
N GLU A 185 7.44 -15.58 2.91
CA GLU A 185 7.81 -14.17 2.75
C GLU A 185 8.48 -13.92 1.38
N ILE A 186 9.37 -14.82 0.96
CA ILE A 186 10.01 -14.74 -0.35
C ILE A 186 8.97 -14.93 -1.48
N PHE A 187 8.04 -15.88 -1.36
CA PHE A 187 6.97 -16.08 -2.34
C PHE A 187 6.06 -14.86 -2.46
N ASN A 188 5.68 -14.24 -1.34
CA ASN A 188 4.89 -13.00 -1.36
C ASN A 188 5.65 -11.83 -2.04
N ILE A 189 6.96 -11.72 -1.81
CA ILE A 189 7.80 -10.73 -2.51
C ILE A 189 7.85 -11.03 -4.01
N PHE A 190 7.96 -12.30 -4.41
CA PHE A 190 7.94 -12.67 -5.84
C PHE A 190 6.58 -12.41 -6.48
N GLU A 191 5.48 -12.74 -5.80
CA GLU A 191 4.13 -12.48 -6.28
C GLU A 191 3.88 -10.98 -6.48
N SER A 192 4.26 -10.16 -5.48
CA SER A 192 4.13 -8.70 -5.60
C SER A 192 4.98 -8.11 -6.73
N LYS A 193 6.20 -8.63 -6.93
CA LYS A 193 7.06 -8.25 -8.06
C LYS A 193 6.46 -8.66 -9.40
N LEU A 194 5.97 -9.89 -9.53
CA LEU A 194 5.30 -10.38 -10.74
C LEU A 194 4.06 -9.54 -11.08
N LYS A 195 3.25 -9.21 -10.08
CA LYS A 195 2.07 -8.35 -10.24
C LYS A 195 2.45 -6.95 -10.72
N SER A 196 3.49 -6.36 -10.14
CA SER A 196 4.03 -5.06 -10.56
C SER A 196 4.56 -5.11 -12.00
N SER A 197 5.36 -6.12 -12.35
CA SER A 197 5.85 -6.32 -13.72
C SER A 197 4.72 -6.53 -14.72
N ALA A 198 3.68 -7.30 -14.37
CA ALA A 198 2.51 -7.50 -15.22
C ALA A 198 1.74 -6.19 -15.44
N GLN A 199 1.60 -5.35 -14.42
CA GLN A 199 0.98 -4.02 -14.55
C GLN A 199 1.82 -3.09 -15.46
N LEU A 200 3.15 -3.14 -15.36
CA LEU A 200 4.03 -2.39 -16.25
C LEU A 200 3.94 -2.89 -17.71
N ILE A 201 3.89 -4.20 -17.93
CA ILE A 201 3.70 -4.75 -19.27
C ILE A 201 2.35 -4.34 -19.85
N LEU A 202 1.29 -4.37 -19.05
CA LEU A 202 -0.04 -3.92 -19.48
C LEU A 202 -0.07 -2.43 -19.82
N SER A 203 0.57 -1.58 -19.01
CA SER A 203 0.63 -0.14 -19.28
C SER A 203 1.48 0.18 -20.51
N LEU A 204 2.60 -0.53 -20.71
CA LEU A 204 3.41 -0.44 -21.93
C LEU A 204 2.63 -0.90 -23.17
N LYS A 205 1.91 -2.03 -23.08
CA LYS A 205 1.04 -2.51 -24.16
C LYS A 205 -0.06 -1.50 -24.49
N GLN A 206 -0.68 -0.90 -23.47
CA GLN A 206 -1.72 0.12 -23.67
C GLN A 206 -1.16 1.39 -24.30
N LYS A 207 0.06 1.81 -23.91
CA LYS A 207 0.76 2.94 -24.53
C LYS A 207 1.09 2.67 -25.99
N ALA A 208 1.66 1.50 -26.30
CA ALA A 208 1.97 1.11 -27.68
C ALA A 208 0.71 1.00 -28.56
N GLN A 209 -0.41 0.52 -28.02
CA GLN A 209 -1.69 0.52 -28.71
C GLN A 209 -2.22 1.93 -28.96
N ASN A 210 -2.07 2.85 -28.01
CA ASN A 210 -2.46 4.25 -28.21
C ASN A 210 -1.59 4.93 -29.28
N ASP A 211 -0.28 4.69 -29.29
CA ASP A 211 0.62 5.20 -30.34
C ASP A 211 0.24 4.64 -31.72
N THR A 212 -0.12 3.36 -31.79
CA THR A 212 -0.64 2.74 -33.03
C THR A 212 -1.95 3.37 -33.49
N ARG A 213 -2.84 3.77 -32.57
CA ARG A 213 -4.08 4.51 -32.91
C ARG A 213 -3.77 5.88 -33.48
N TYR A 214 -2.79 6.61 -32.94
CA TYR A 214 -2.37 7.89 -33.50
C TYR A 214 -1.85 7.76 -34.93
N VAL A 215 -1.05 6.73 -35.22
CA VAL A 215 -0.59 6.43 -36.58
C VAL A 215 -1.77 6.18 -37.53
N TRP A 216 -2.76 5.39 -37.09
CA TRP A 216 -3.98 5.15 -37.88
C TRP A 216 -4.80 6.43 -38.10
N TYR A 217 -4.94 7.30 -37.10
CA TYR A 217 -5.63 8.57 -37.28
C TYR A 217 -4.90 9.50 -38.25
N SER A 218 -3.57 9.56 -38.19
CA SER A 218 -2.77 10.32 -39.16
C SER A 218 -2.93 9.76 -40.58
N PHE A 219 -2.99 8.44 -40.73
CA PHE A 219 -3.24 7.79 -42.03
C PHE A 219 -4.64 8.11 -42.56
N PHE A 220 -5.69 7.99 -41.74
CA PHE A 220 -7.05 8.34 -42.15
C PHE A 220 -7.21 9.83 -42.46
N PHE A 221 -6.53 10.70 -41.71
CA PHE A 221 -6.52 12.14 -42.00
C PHE A 221 -5.90 12.41 -43.36
N PHE A 222 -4.76 11.79 -43.66
CA PHE A 222 -4.11 11.90 -44.97
C PHE A 222 -5.03 11.36 -46.09
N LEU A 223 -5.63 10.18 -45.89
CA LEU A 223 -6.55 9.58 -46.86
C LEU A 223 -7.78 10.45 -47.08
N SER A 224 -8.33 11.08 -46.03
CA SER A 224 -9.45 12.02 -46.10
C SER A 224 -9.09 13.26 -46.91
N VAL A 225 -7.91 13.84 -46.70
CA VAL A 225 -7.42 14.98 -47.50
C VAL A 225 -7.21 14.59 -48.96
N CYS A 226 -6.62 13.43 -49.23
CA CYS A 226 -6.48 12.90 -50.59
C CYS A 226 -7.84 12.69 -51.26
N PHE A 227 -8.80 12.08 -50.56
CA PHE A 227 -10.15 11.87 -51.06
C PHE A 227 -10.88 13.20 -51.31
N TYR A 228 -10.69 14.20 -50.44
CA TYR A 228 -11.23 15.55 -50.62
C TYR A 228 -10.70 16.22 -51.90
N ILE A 229 -9.40 16.11 -52.18
CA ILE A 229 -8.81 16.67 -53.42
C ILE A 229 -9.38 15.97 -54.65
N ILE A 230 -9.55 14.64 -54.62
CA ILE A 230 -10.13 13.86 -55.72
C ILE A 230 -11.60 14.26 -55.95
N LEU A 231 -12.42 14.31 -54.89
CA LEU A 231 -13.82 14.76 -54.93
C LEU A 231 -13.95 16.20 -55.45
N ARG A 232 -13.04 17.09 -55.04
CA ARG A 232 -12.99 18.47 -55.52
C ARG A 232 -12.69 18.53 -57.01
N ARG A 233 -11.79 17.68 -57.51
CA ARG A 233 -11.42 17.63 -58.94
C ARG A 233 -12.48 16.96 -59.81
N LEU A 234 -13.21 15.96 -59.29
CA LEU A 234 -14.30 15.30 -60.00
C LEU A 234 -15.60 16.13 -60.09
N GLY A 235 -15.66 17.31 -59.48
CA GLY A 235 -16.90 18.11 -59.43
C GLY A 235 -18.02 17.46 -58.60
N PHE A 236 -17.72 16.37 -57.89
CA PHE A 236 -18.67 15.59 -57.11
C PHE A 236 -19.23 16.38 -55.93
N ILE A 237 -18.51 17.40 -55.44
CA ILE A 237 -18.99 18.32 -54.40
C ILE A 237 -20.30 18.99 -54.85
N ARG A 238 -20.43 19.37 -56.13
CA ARG A 238 -21.66 19.98 -56.65
C ARG A 238 -22.81 18.97 -56.72
N ALA A 239 -22.52 17.73 -57.13
CA ALA A 239 -23.50 16.64 -57.21
C ALA A 239 -23.93 16.12 -55.83
N ALA A 240 -23.02 16.06 -54.85
CA ALA A 240 -23.28 15.63 -53.49
C ALA A 240 -24.10 16.67 -52.72
N ILE A 241 -23.83 17.96 -52.92
CA ILE A 241 -24.64 19.05 -52.36
C ILE A 241 -26.05 19.00 -52.94
N THR A 242 -26.23 18.84 -54.26
CA THR A 242 -27.58 18.70 -54.84
C THR A 242 -28.29 17.44 -54.38
N LEU A 243 -27.60 16.30 -54.22
CA LEU A 243 -28.21 15.09 -53.64
C LEU A 243 -28.61 15.27 -52.19
N LEU A 244 -27.77 15.87 -51.35
CA LEU A 244 -28.10 16.15 -49.95
C LEU A 244 -29.27 17.11 -49.82
N PHE A 245 -29.30 18.20 -50.61
CA PHE A 245 -30.45 19.10 -50.63
C PHE A 245 -31.71 18.40 -51.15
N SER A 246 -31.59 17.53 -52.16
CA SER A 246 -32.73 16.77 -52.69
C SER A 246 -33.29 15.79 -51.68
N THR A 247 -32.46 15.01 -50.99
CA THR A 247 -32.91 14.06 -49.95
C THR A 247 -33.50 14.79 -48.75
N LEU A 248 -32.92 15.92 -48.33
CA LEU A 248 -33.49 16.77 -47.28
C LEU A 248 -34.85 17.34 -47.72
N PHE A 249 -34.99 17.79 -48.97
CA PHE A 249 -36.24 18.29 -49.50
C PHE A 249 -37.31 17.18 -49.62
N TYR A 250 -36.92 15.96 -49.98
CA TYR A 250 -37.80 14.79 -49.96
C TYR A 250 -38.25 14.44 -48.54
N LEU A 251 -37.37 14.50 -47.54
CA LEU A 251 -37.73 14.30 -46.14
C LEU A 251 -38.67 15.37 -45.62
N LEU A 252 -38.45 16.65 -45.98
CA LEU A 252 -39.39 17.74 -45.66
C LEU A 252 -40.73 17.58 -46.38
N LYS A 253 -40.75 17.15 -47.65
CA LYS A 253 -42.01 16.92 -48.37
C LYS A 253 -42.78 15.72 -47.82
N LEU A 254 -42.07 14.67 -47.40
CA LEU A 254 -42.66 13.50 -46.75
C LEU A 254 -43.20 13.87 -45.36
N SER A 255 -42.47 14.68 -44.59
CA SER A 255 -42.97 15.15 -43.29
C SER A 255 -44.17 16.09 -43.44
N PHE A 256 -44.19 16.99 -44.43
CA PHE A 256 -45.34 17.85 -44.73
C PHE A 256 -46.54 17.06 -45.27
N GLY A 257 -46.30 16.03 -46.09
CA GLY A 257 -47.35 15.14 -46.60
C GLY A 257 -47.98 14.28 -45.51
N VAL A 258 -47.17 13.74 -44.60
CA VAL A 258 -47.65 13.05 -43.40
C VAL A 258 -48.41 14.01 -42.49
N PHE A 259 -47.90 15.23 -42.29
CA PHE A 259 -48.57 16.25 -41.47
C PHE A 259 -49.92 16.68 -42.08
N HIS A 260 -50.00 16.89 -43.40
CA HIS A 260 -51.26 17.21 -44.09
C HIS A 260 -52.25 16.03 -44.05
N PHE A 261 -51.76 14.79 -44.19
CA PHE A 261 -52.62 13.60 -44.07
C PHE A 261 -53.14 13.43 -42.64
N PHE A 262 -52.33 13.71 -41.64
CA PHE A 262 -52.75 13.72 -40.23
C PHE A 262 -53.75 14.85 -39.94
N ASN A 263 -53.56 16.03 -40.53
CA ASN A 263 -54.49 17.15 -40.38
C ASN A 263 -55.82 16.88 -41.09
N LYS A 264 -55.80 16.22 -42.25
CA LYS A 264 -57.01 15.79 -42.97
C LYS A 264 -57.77 14.68 -42.23
N GLY A 265 -57.05 13.75 -41.59
CA GLY A 265 -57.62 12.73 -40.71
C GLY A 265 -58.23 13.28 -39.41
N ASN A 266 -57.85 14.48 -38.98
CA ASN A 266 -58.49 15.18 -37.86
C ASN A 266 -59.73 15.96 -38.30
N THR A 267 -59.75 16.56 -39.50
CA THR A 267 -60.97 17.22 -40.02
C THR A 267 -62.12 16.25 -40.31
N ASP A 268 -61.83 15.00 -40.67
CA ASP A 268 -62.86 13.98 -40.89
C ASP A 268 -63.44 13.40 -39.57
N LYS A 269 -62.82 13.68 -38.41
CA LYS A 269 -63.37 13.34 -37.09
C LYS A 269 -64.26 14.44 -36.50
N ASP A 270 -64.06 15.69 -36.87
CA ASP A 270 -64.86 16.82 -36.37
C ASP A 270 -66.14 17.07 -37.18
N ILE A 271 -66.27 16.55 -38.41
CA ILE A 271 -67.49 16.71 -39.24
C ILE A 271 -68.64 15.76 -38.85
N ASN A 272 -68.37 14.65 -38.14
CA ASN A 272 -69.40 13.66 -37.78
C ASN A 272 -70.22 14.00 -36.53
N THR A 273 -69.97 15.13 -35.87
CA THR A 273 -70.67 15.51 -34.62
C THR A 273 -71.73 16.60 -34.82
N ASP A 274 -71.74 17.29 -35.96
CA ASP A 274 -72.66 18.43 -36.22
C ASP A 274 -73.89 18.06 -37.08
N ASP A 275 -73.93 16.85 -37.65
CA ASP A 275 -75.04 16.40 -38.54
C ASP A 275 -76.29 15.87 -37.79
N ALA A 276 -76.27 15.88 -36.45
CA ALA A 276 -77.39 15.40 -35.63
C ALA A 276 -78.38 16.49 -35.16
N ILE A 277 -78.05 17.79 -35.30
CA ILE A 277 -78.80 18.87 -34.61
C ILE A 277 -79.71 19.71 -35.53
N SER A 278 -79.53 19.69 -36.85
CA SER A 278 -80.30 20.59 -37.75
C SER A 278 -81.39 19.93 -38.61
N LYS A 279 -81.74 18.66 -38.36
CA LYS A 279 -82.97 17.97 -38.86
C LYS A 279 -84.29 18.61 -38.39
N SER A 280 -84.27 19.84 -37.88
CA SER A 280 -85.39 20.54 -37.23
C SER A 280 -86.02 21.70 -38.04
N LEU A 281 -85.55 22.04 -39.23
CA LEU A 281 -86.16 23.12 -40.02
C LEU A 281 -86.63 22.63 -41.39
N VAL A 282 -87.91 22.26 -41.38
CA VAL A 282 -88.73 21.72 -42.46
C VAL A 282 -89.24 22.84 -43.39
N LYS A 283 -89.33 22.49 -44.70
CA LYS A 283 -90.20 23.05 -45.77
C LYS A 283 -89.84 24.47 -46.29
N VAL A 284 -89.86 24.77 -47.59
CA VAL A 284 -90.85 24.44 -48.64
C VAL A 284 -90.18 24.41 -50.04
N SER A 285 -90.68 23.49 -50.86
CA SER A 285 -90.44 23.27 -52.30
C SER A 285 -91.00 24.40 -53.19
N TYR A 286 -90.36 24.72 -54.32
CA TYR A 286 -91.01 24.54 -55.65
C TYR A 286 -89.96 24.54 -56.77
N ASN A 287 -90.20 23.62 -57.70
CA ASN A 287 -89.45 23.32 -58.91
C ASN A 287 -89.62 24.42 -59.97
N SER A 288 -88.68 24.52 -60.91
CA SER A 288 -88.92 24.06 -62.31
C SER A 288 -87.76 24.43 -63.23
N GLU A 289 -87.30 23.43 -63.97
CA GLU A 289 -86.48 23.53 -65.18
C GLU A 289 -87.17 24.39 -66.26
N LEU A 290 -86.44 25.37 -66.82
CA LEU A 290 -86.20 25.64 -68.25
C LEU A 290 -85.55 27.01 -68.44
#